data_AF-A0A8C9YHI6-F1
#
_entry.id   AF-A0A8C9YHI6-F1
#
_cell.length_a   1.000
_cell.length_b   1.000
_cell.length_c   1.000
_cell.angle_alpha   90.00
_cell.angle_beta   90.00
_cell.angle_gamma   90.00
#
_symmetry.space_group_name_H-M   'P 1'
#
loop_
_entity.id
_entity.type
_entity.pdbx_description
1 polymer ?
#
loop_
_entity_poly.entity_id
_entity_poly.type
_entity_poly.pdbx_seq_one_letter_code
_entity_poly.pdbx_strand_id
1 'polypeptide(L)'
;MKIAAFNVKRLGWKKVNNADVRNNLIKIVSRYSVVVLLEVMDKSGKAMNMFLTELNKHGGDEVKMIKSYQYEERTDVLAREPYILQFECPNTGVCDLHRAGWLLMIYYVVFVLQNIMILGDFNADGRYLLDEKKKKIRIRSAYYCWLIGDDVDTTTSNSNDHTYDRIVVYHKMLKGVVPNSAQPFNFQRAYRLSDANAAAISDHYPVEVDSPLNTVPVLYCILGNYDALLSATLSDFILLLVGDRIRFIAK
;
A
#
# COMPACT_ATOMS: atom_id res chain seq x y z
N MET A 1 -2.59 14.06 5.96
CA MET A 1 -2.16 12.65 6.12
C MET A 1 -1.51 12.23 4.83
N LYS A 2 -0.35 11.55 4.90
CA LYS A 2 0.33 11.04 3.70
C LYS A 2 0.26 9.52 3.70
N ILE A 3 -0.25 8.95 2.61
CA ILE A 3 -0.49 7.51 2.46
C ILE A 3 0.40 6.98 1.33
N ALA A 4 0.98 5.79 1.48
CA ALA A 4 1.74 5.15 0.42
C ALA A 4 1.58 3.63 0.35
N ALA A 5 1.89 3.07 -0.81
CA ALA A 5 2.24 1.67 -0.96
C ALA A 5 3.65 1.58 -1.52
N PHE A 6 4.41 0.59 -1.05
CA PHE A 6 5.79 0.40 -1.45
C PHE A 6 6.11 -1.08 -1.61
N ASN A 7 6.34 -1.52 -2.84
CA ASN A 7 6.99 -2.81 -3.06
C ASN A 7 8.46 -2.71 -2.67
N VAL A 8 8.80 -3.33 -1.54
CA VAL A 8 10.18 -3.45 -1.06
C VAL A 8 10.66 -4.84 -1.42
N LYS A 9 11.27 -4.96 -2.61
CA LYS A 9 11.68 -6.25 -3.18
C LYS A 9 12.30 -7.15 -2.13
N ARG A 10 11.66 -8.30 -1.88
CA ARG A 10 12.17 -9.32 -0.95
C ARG A 10 12.49 -8.76 0.44
N LEU A 11 11.57 -8.00 1.04
CA LEU A 11 11.74 -7.40 2.36
C LEU A 11 11.78 -8.46 3.46
N GLY A 12 12.98 -8.83 3.91
CA GLY A 12 13.16 -9.79 5.00
C GLY A 12 14.45 -9.53 5.77
N TRP A 13 14.86 -10.52 6.58
CA TRP A 13 15.99 -10.38 7.51
C TRP A 13 17.27 -9.86 6.86
N LYS A 14 17.66 -10.37 5.69
CA LYS A 14 18.87 -9.93 4.98
C LYS A 14 18.87 -8.42 4.69
N LYS A 15 17.71 -7.87 4.31
CA LYS A 15 17.56 -6.47 3.95
C LYS A 15 17.55 -5.59 5.19
N VAL A 16 16.76 -5.96 6.19
CA VAL A 16 16.63 -5.23 7.46
C VAL A 16 17.95 -5.26 8.27
N ASN A 17 18.73 -6.35 8.21
CA ASN A 17 20.01 -6.46 8.90
C ASN A 17 21.15 -5.66 8.26
N ASN A 18 20.99 -5.18 7.01
CA ASN A 18 21.94 -4.26 6.39
C ASN A 18 21.66 -2.83 6.88
N ALA A 19 22.63 -2.21 7.56
CA ALA A 19 22.45 -0.88 8.16
C ALA A 19 22.13 0.21 7.13
N ASP A 20 22.83 0.24 6.00
CA ASP A 20 22.61 1.26 4.96
C ASP A 20 21.22 1.14 4.35
N VAL A 21 20.79 -0.09 4.03
CA VAL A 21 19.45 -0.33 3.47
C VAL A 21 18.37 -0.03 4.52
N ARG A 22 18.53 -0.51 5.76
CA ARG A 22 17.59 -0.25 6.85
C ARG A 22 17.43 1.25 7.12
N ASN A 23 18.53 1.99 7.21
CA ASN A 23 18.50 3.42 7.50
C ASN A 23 17.78 4.20 6.40
N ASN A 24 17.98 3.82 5.13
CA ASN A 24 17.22 4.42 4.03
C ASN A 24 15.74 4.00 4.06
N LEU A 25 15.42 2.75 4.34
CA LEU A 25 14.03 2.30 4.51
C LEU A 25 13.31 3.06 5.64
N ILE A 26 13.97 3.30 6.77
CA ILE A 26 13.44 4.13 7.86
C ILE A 26 13.15 5.54 7.34
N LYS A 27 14.11 6.20 6.67
CA LYS A 27 13.89 7.54 6.09
C LYS A 27 12.72 7.56 5.10
N ILE A 28 12.52 6.52 4.30
CA ILE A 28 11.39 6.41 3.37
C ILE A 28 10.08 6.27 4.15
N VAL A 29 9.99 5.28 5.04
CA VAL A 29 8.79 4.94 5.80
C VAL A 29 8.33 6.09 6.70
N SER A 30 9.26 6.80 7.35
CA SER A 30 8.96 7.94 8.22
C SER A 30 8.34 9.15 7.51
N ARG A 31 8.24 9.15 6.17
CA ARG A 31 7.54 10.19 5.39
C ARG A 31 6.02 10.05 5.46
N TYR A 32 5.54 8.86 5.80
CA TYR A 32 4.15 8.47 5.63
C TYR A 32 3.46 8.34 6.97
N SER A 33 2.22 8.81 7.02
CA SER A 33 1.31 8.53 8.14
C SER A 33 0.80 7.09 8.09
N VAL A 34 0.58 6.58 6.87
CA VAL A 34 0.20 5.18 6.61
C VAL A 34 1.01 4.69 5.42
N VAL A 35 1.66 3.53 5.56
CA VAL A 35 2.37 2.90 4.44
C VAL A 35 2.12 1.40 4.43
N VAL A 36 1.80 0.87 3.25
CA VAL A 36 1.71 -0.57 3.01
C VAL A 36 3.02 -1.04 2.40
N LEU A 37 3.71 -1.99 3.06
CA LEU A 37 4.96 -2.58 2.58
C LEU A 37 4.68 -3.94 1.94
N LEU A 38 5.09 -4.10 0.68
CA LEU A 38 4.86 -5.32 -0.10
C LEU A 38 6.11 -6.19 -0.16
N GLU A 39 5.93 -7.45 -0.58
CA GLU A 39 6.97 -8.48 -0.66
C GLU A 39 7.70 -8.79 0.65
N VAL A 40 6.96 -8.74 1.77
CA VAL A 40 7.52 -9.15 3.05
C VAL A 40 7.79 -10.64 3.08
N MET A 41 9.04 -11.01 3.32
CA MET A 41 9.54 -12.37 3.46
C MET A 41 10.04 -12.58 4.89
N ASP A 42 9.10 -12.62 5.85
CA ASP A 42 9.43 -12.73 7.27
C ASP A 42 8.42 -13.61 8.03
N LYS A 43 8.46 -14.92 7.75
CA LYS A 43 7.61 -15.93 8.40
C LYS A 43 7.68 -15.88 9.94
N SER A 44 8.80 -15.42 10.50
CA SER A 44 9.03 -15.37 11.95
C SER A 44 8.56 -14.07 12.61
N GLY A 45 8.27 -13.02 11.83
CA GLY A 45 8.07 -11.66 12.33
C GLY A 45 9.33 -10.96 12.88
N LYS A 46 10.48 -11.66 12.95
CA LYS A 46 11.71 -11.16 13.55
C LYS A 46 12.30 -9.95 12.80
N ALA A 47 12.26 -9.98 11.46
CA ALA A 47 12.77 -8.88 10.65
C ALA A 47 11.90 -7.63 10.82
N MET A 48 10.57 -7.77 10.79
CA MET A 48 9.66 -6.64 10.95
C MET A 48 9.70 -6.07 12.37
N ASN A 49 9.80 -6.91 13.40
CA ASN A 49 10.00 -6.46 14.78
C ASN A 49 11.31 -5.68 14.96
N MET A 50 12.41 -6.15 14.37
CA MET A 50 13.67 -5.42 14.37
C MET A 50 13.54 -4.09 13.63
N PHE A 51 12.93 -4.09 12.44
CA PHE A 51 12.73 -2.87 11.65
C PHE A 51 11.90 -1.83 12.41
N LEU A 52 10.81 -2.25 13.05
CA LEU A 52 9.96 -1.40 13.88
C LEU A 52 10.71 -0.83 15.08
N THR A 53 11.50 -1.66 15.76
CA THR A 53 12.33 -1.23 16.89
C THR A 53 13.28 -0.10 16.47
N GLU A 54 13.92 -0.25 15.31
CA GLU A 54 14.84 0.76 14.80
C GLU A 54 14.11 2.02 14.30
N LEU A 55 12.96 1.86 13.65
CA LEU A 55 12.09 2.98 13.24
C LEU A 55 11.71 3.85 14.44
N ASN A 56 11.33 3.23 15.55
CA ASN A 56 10.92 3.92 16.78
C ASN A 56 12.07 4.60 17.54
N LYS A 57 13.33 4.24 17.28
CA LYS A 57 14.48 4.97 17.84
C LYS A 57 14.73 6.32 17.17
N HIS A 58 14.25 6.48 15.94
CA HIS A 58 14.52 7.65 15.10
C HIS A 58 13.32 8.61 14.97
N GLY A 59 12.15 8.26 15.53
CA GLY A 59 10.96 9.12 15.56
C GLY A 59 10.93 10.05 16.79
N GLY A 60 10.34 11.24 16.63
CA GLY A 60 9.99 12.12 17.77
C GLY A 60 8.70 11.69 18.47
N ASP A 61 7.84 10.96 17.76
CA ASP A 61 6.60 10.35 18.22
C ASP A 61 6.67 8.83 18.02
N GLU A 62 6.19 8.03 18.98
CA GLU A 62 6.22 6.57 18.91
C GLU A 62 5.32 6.08 17.75
N VAL A 63 5.92 5.48 16.72
CA VAL A 63 5.18 4.79 15.66
C VAL A 63 4.75 3.44 16.21
N LYS A 64 3.50 3.32 16.64
CA LYS A 64 2.97 2.04 17.09
C LYS A 64 2.54 1.24 15.88
N MET A 65 3.21 0.11 15.62
CA MET A 65 2.62 -0.92 14.76
C MET A 65 1.43 -1.49 15.51
N ILE A 66 0.24 -1.02 15.14
CA ILE A 66 -1.00 -1.45 15.76
C ILE A 66 -1.22 -2.92 15.45
N LYS A 67 -1.06 -3.29 14.17
CA LYS A 67 -1.26 -4.64 13.66
C LYS A 67 -0.39 -4.91 12.44
N SER A 68 0.06 -6.16 12.34
CA SER A 68 0.59 -6.75 11.12
C SER A 68 -0.30 -7.91 10.72
N TYR A 69 -0.59 -8.04 9.43
CA TYR A 69 -1.39 -9.16 8.93
C TYR A 69 -0.81 -9.69 7.61
N GLN A 70 -0.58 -11.00 7.56
CA GLN A 70 -0.24 -11.74 6.34
C GLN A 70 -1.54 -12.35 5.80
N TYR A 71 -1.90 -12.03 4.56
CA TYR A 71 -3.04 -12.67 3.92
C TYR A 71 -2.80 -14.16 3.72
N GLU A 72 -3.81 -14.95 4.10
CA GLU A 72 -3.83 -16.39 3.89
C GLU A 72 -4.88 -16.68 2.83
N GLU A 73 -4.41 -17.16 1.67
CA GLU A 73 -5.29 -17.51 0.57
C GLU A 73 -6.06 -18.81 0.85
N ARG A 74 -7.33 -18.84 0.40
CA ARG A 74 -8.13 -20.07 0.37
C ARG A 74 -7.86 -20.91 -0.87
N THR A 75 -7.45 -20.25 -1.96
CA THR A 75 -7.06 -20.83 -3.25
C THR A 75 -5.86 -20.04 -3.74
N ASP A 76 -4.82 -20.70 -4.25
CA ASP A 76 -3.55 -20.09 -4.69
C ASP A 76 -3.75 -19.28 -5.98
N VAL A 77 -4.17 -18.01 -5.84
CA VAL A 77 -4.45 -17.10 -6.97
C VAL A 77 -3.46 -15.93 -7.00
N LEU A 78 -2.87 -15.57 -5.86
CA LEU A 78 -1.90 -14.49 -5.75
C LEU A 78 -0.49 -15.05 -5.84
N ALA A 79 0.36 -14.38 -6.62
CA ALA A 79 1.76 -14.76 -6.72
C ALA A 79 2.49 -14.62 -5.36
N ARG A 80 2.02 -13.69 -4.50
CA ARG A 80 2.46 -13.47 -3.13
C ARG A 80 1.33 -12.82 -2.34
N GLU A 81 1.12 -13.29 -1.12
CA GLU A 81 0.04 -12.79 -0.30
C GLU A 81 0.44 -11.43 0.33
N PRO A 82 -0.46 -10.43 0.31
CA PRO A 82 -0.20 -9.13 0.90
C PRO A 82 0.17 -9.22 2.38
N TYR A 83 1.25 -8.55 2.75
CA TYR A 83 1.60 -8.29 4.15
C TYR A 83 1.28 -6.83 4.47
N ILE A 84 0.48 -6.62 5.50
CA ILE A 84 -0.11 -5.32 5.76
C ILE A 84 0.30 -4.88 7.15
N LEU A 85 0.91 -3.70 7.18
CA LEU A 85 1.34 -3.04 8.40
C LEU A 85 0.42 -1.83 8.64
N GLN A 86 -0.26 -1.82 9.77
CA GLN A 86 -0.99 -0.65 10.24
C GLN A 86 -0.15 0.05 11.30
N PHE A 87 0.13 1.33 11.06
CA PHE A 87 0.81 2.20 12.00
C PHE A 87 -0.19 3.21 12.57
N GLU A 88 -0.12 3.47 13.88
CA GLU A 88 -0.76 4.62 14.53
C GLU A 88 0.26 5.75 14.62
N CYS A 89 -0.13 6.91 14.11
CA CYS A 89 0.66 8.14 14.20
C CYS A 89 -0.12 9.15 15.06
N PRO A 90 0.43 9.65 16.19
CA PRO A 90 -0.32 10.40 17.20
C PRO A 90 -0.86 11.78 16.77
N ASN A 91 -0.52 12.27 15.57
CA ASN A 91 -1.05 13.54 15.03
C ASN A 91 -2.25 13.37 14.08
N THR A 92 -2.80 12.15 13.96
CA THR A 92 -4.03 11.90 13.18
C THR A 92 -5.16 11.56 14.14
N GLY A 93 -6.14 12.47 14.29
CA GLY A 93 -7.35 12.27 15.11
C GLY A 93 -8.27 11.18 14.55
N VAL A 94 -7.82 9.92 14.59
CA VAL A 94 -8.65 8.76 14.26
C VAL A 94 -9.54 8.49 15.47
N CYS A 95 -10.79 8.97 15.41
CA CYS A 95 -11.75 8.77 16.48
C CYS A 95 -12.20 7.31 16.57
N ASP A 96 -12.11 6.81 17.80
CA ASP A 96 -12.44 5.49 18.30
C ASP A 96 -13.89 5.07 17.96
N LEU A 97 -14.07 4.10 17.05
CA LEU A 97 -15.37 3.61 16.58
C LEU A 97 -15.86 2.43 17.46
N HIS A 98 -16.05 2.70 18.74
CA HIS A 98 -16.58 1.74 19.71
C HIS A 98 -18.11 1.85 19.80
N ARG A 99 -18.85 0.80 19.38
CA ARG A 99 -20.25 0.42 19.73
C ARG A 99 -21.27 0.39 18.55
N ALA A 100 -21.33 -0.73 17.82
CA ALA A 100 -22.59 -1.27 17.29
C ALA A 100 -22.41 -2.75 16.89
N GLY A 101 -23.49 -3.53 16.94
CA GLY A 101 -23.49 -4.98 16.65
C GLY A 101 -22.99 -5.33 15.23
N TRP A 102 -22.23 -6.42 15.16
CA TRP A 102 -21.30 -6.76 14.08
C TRP A 102 -21.91 -6.99 12.70
N LEU A 103 -23.10 -7.58 12.58
CA LEU A 103 -23.70 -7.91 11.27
C LEU A 103 -24.36 -6.69 10.60
N LEU A 104 -24.99 -5.81 11.38
CA LEU A 104 -25.59 -4.57 10.88
C LEU A 104 -24.51 -3.57 10.47
N MET A 105 -23.39 -3.51 11.20
CA MET A 105 -22.32 -2.55 10.94
C MET A 105 -21.53 -2.83 9.66
N ILE A 106 -21.46 -4.09 9.19
CA ILE A 106 -20.81 -4.45 7.91
C ILE A 106 -21.66 -3.98 6.72
N TYR A 107 -22.97 -4.24 6.76
CA TYR A 107 -23.89 -3.69 5.76
C TYR A 107 -23.85 -2.16 5.81
N TYR A 108 -23.85 -1.56 7.01
CA TYR A 108 -23.76 -0.11 7.14
C TYR A 108 -22.44 0.44 6.61
N VAL A 109 -21.26 -0.06 6.99
CA VAL A 109 -19.97 0.51 6.55
C VAL A 109 -19.70 0.31 5.05
N VAL A 110 -20.02 -0.86 4.49
CA VAL A 110 -19.82 -1.14 3.04
C VAL A 110 -20.85 -0.39 2.18
N PHE A 111 -22.09 -0.20 2.63
CA PHE A 111 -23.09 0.59 1.88
C PHE A 111 -23.06 2.09 2.19
N VAL A 112 -22.56 2.52 3.35
CA VAL A 112 -22.61 3.93 3.80
C VAL A 112 -21.28 4.65 3.61
N LEU A 113 -20.13 3.96 3.65
CA LEU A 113 -18.81 4.60 3.49
C LEU A 113 -18.16 4.21 2.16
N GLN A 114 -18.37 5.02 1.13
CA GLN A 114 -17.81 4.87 -0.21
C GLN A 114 -16.38 5.46 -0.34
N ASN A 115 -15.58 5.32 0.73
CA ASN A 115 -14.23 5.87 0.87
C ASN A 115 -13.15 4.79 0.61
N ILE A 116 -13.19 4.18 -0.57
CA ILE A 116 -12.32 3.05 -0.94
C ILE A 116 -11.07 3.58 -1.64
N MET A 117 -9.90 3.15 -1.20
CA MET A 117 -8.61 3.33 -1.91
C MET A 117 -7.94 1.96 -2.08
N ILE A 118 -7.49 1.66 -3.29
CA ILE A 118 -6.77 0.45 -3.69
C ILE A 118 -5.38 0.87 -4.16
N LEU A 119 -4.32 0.33 -3.57
CA LEU A 119 -2.95 0.76 -3.85
C LEU A 119 -1.95 -0.41 -3.82
N GLY A 120 -0.84 -0.30 -4.54
CA GLY A 120 0.23 -1.31 -4.54
C GLY A 120 0.80 -1.62 -5.92
N ASP A 121 1.61 -2.67 -5.99
CA ASP A 121 2.22 -3.16 -7.23
C ASP A 121 1.23 -4.05 -8.00
N PHE A 122 0.64 -3.47 -9.03
CA PHE A 122 -0.38 -4.14 -9.86
C PHE A 122 0.25 -4.84 -11.07
N ASN A 123 1.57 -4.71 -11.29
CA ASN A 123 2.22 -5.04 -12.56
C ASN A 123 1.44 -4.46 -13.77
N ALA A 124 0.91 -3.25 -13.63
CA ALA A 124 -0.10 -2.70 -14.53
C ALA A 124 0.48 -2.10 -15.84
N ASP A 125 1.60 -2.62 -16.34
CA ASP A 125 2.25 -2.11 -17.53
C ASP A 125 3.22 -3.11 -18.20
N GLY A 126 3.86 -2.69 -19.29
CA GLY A 126 4.93 -3.43 -19.96
C GLY A 126 4.49 -4.82 -20.41
N ARG A 127 5.38 -5.81 -20.24
CA ARG A 127 5.11 -7.20 -20.64
C ARG A 127 3.99 -7.88 -19.85
N TYR A 128 3.66 -7.35 -18.67
CA TYR A 128 2.68 -7.94 -17.77
C TYR A 128 1.25 -7.55 -18.16
N LEU A 129 1.06 -6.35 -18.69
CA LEU A 129 -0.27 -5.86 -19.03
C LEU A 129 -0.27 -4.99 -20.30
N LEU A 130 -0.67 -5.61 -21.41
CA LEU A 130 -0.88 -4.92 -22.69
C LEU A 130 -2.08 -3.95 -22.63
N ASP A 131 -2.01 -2.85 -23.37
CA ASP A 131 -3.04 -1.79 -23.35
C ASP A 131 -4.45 -2.28 -23.72
N GLU A 132 -4.55 -3.25 -24.63
CA GLU A 132 -5.84 -3.87 -24.98
C GLU A 132 -6.47 -4.61 -23.81
N LYS A 133 -5.65 -5.20 -22.94
CA LYS A 133 -6.08 -5.90 -21.73
C LYS A 133 -6.36 -4.91 -20.60
N LYS A 134 -5.63 -3.79 -20.49
CA LYS A 134 -5.90 -2.72 -19.51
C LYS A 134 -7.37 -2.30 -19.55
N LYS A 135 -7.94 -2.12 -20.75
CA LYS A 135 -9.34 -1.69 -20.96
C LYS A 135 -10.40 -2.65 -20.42
N LYS A 136 -10.05 -3.92 -20.19
CA LYS A 136 -10.98 -4.97 -19.73
C LYS A 136 -11.00 -5.14 -18.20
N ILE A 137 -10.09 -4.50 -17.49
CA ILE A 137 -10.01 -4.59 -16.03
C ILE A 137 -11.22 -3.90 -15.40
N ARG A 138 -11.91 -4.56 -14.47
CA ARG A 138 -13.14 -4.02 -13.84
C ARG A 138 -12.92 -2.68 -13.13
N ILE A 139 -11.76 -2.53 -12.47
CA ILE A 139 -11.38 -1.30 -11.78
C ILE A 139 -10.96 -0.17 -12.75
N ARG A 140 -11.03 -0.33 -14.07
CA ARG A 140 -10.91 0.75 -15.07
C ARG A 140 -12.25 1.37 -15.48
N SER A 141 -13.36 0.90 -14.88
CA SER A 141 -14.68 1.51 -15.09
C SER A 141 -14.76 2.93 -14.53
N ALA A 142 -15.75 3.72 -14.97
CA ALA A 142 -15.95 5.10 -14.56
C ALA A 142 -16.19 5.32 -13.05
N TYR A 143 -16.43 4.24 -12.29
CA TYR A 143 -16.58 4.29 -10.84
C TYR A 143 -15.24 4.41 -10.09
N TYR A 144 -14.11 4.22 -10.79
CA TYR A 144 -12.79 4.24 -10.19
C TYR A 144 -11.93 5.31 -10.86
N CYS A 145 -11.22 6.06 -10.03
CA CYS A 145 -10.28 7.08 -10.45
C CYS A 145 -8.86 6.57 -10.22
N TRP A 146 -8.11 6.38 -11.30
CA TRP A 146 -6.69 6.02 -11.24
C TRP A 146 -5.90 7.30 -11.01
N LEU A 147 -5.27 7.41 -9.85
CA LEU A 147 -4.53 8.61 -9.44
C LEU A 147 -3.10 8.61 -9.98
N ILE A 148 -2.52 7.43 -10.20
CA ILE A 148 -1.24 7.26 -10.90
C ILE A 148 -1.53 6.97 -12.37
N GLY A 149 -1.15 7.92 -13.24
CA GLY A 149 -1.33 7.86 -14.70
C GLY A 149 -0.57 6.69 -15.34
N ASP A 150 -0.93 6.33 -16.57
CA ASP A 150 -0.33 5.21 -17.31
C ASP A 150 1.09 5.48 -17.85
N ASP A 151 1.54 6.72 -17.75
CA ASP A 151 2.78 7.29 -18.25
C ASP A 151 3.75 7.70 -17.12
N VAL A 152 3.58 7.10 -15.94
CA VAL A 152 4.31 7.48 -14.73
C VAL A 152 5.27 6.36 -14.31
N ASP A 153 6.57 6.59 -14.46
CA ASP A 153 7.58 5.63 -14.04
C ASP A 153 7.54 5.38 -12.52
N THR A 154 7.38 4.12 -12.15
CA THR A 154 7.31 3.65 -10.76
C THR A 154 8.46 2.71 -10.41
N THR A 155 9.44 2.54 -11.29
CA THR A 155 10.57 1.63 -11.10
C THR A 155 11.85 2.40 -10.83
N THR A 156 12.82 1.78 -10.15
CA THR A 156 14.14 2.40 -9.92
C THR A 156 15.11 2.20 -11.07
N SER A 157 14.64 1.62 -12.19
CA SER A 157 15.48 1.20 -13.29
C SER A 157 15.62 2.30 -14.33
N ASN A 158 16.84 2.74 -14.62
CA ASN A 158 17.12 3.73 -15.67
C ASN A 158 16.95 3.20 -17.11
N SER A 159 16.43 1.99 -17.29
CA SER A 159 16.30 1.29 -18.57
C SER A 159 14.85 1.08 -19.04
N ASN A 160 13.88 1.51 -18.24
CA ASN A 160 12.46 1.50 -18.58
C ASN A 160 11.73 2.65 -17.86
N ASP A 161 10.44 2.79 -18.14
CA ASP A 161 9.54 3.81 -17.59
C ASP A 161 8.20 3.19 -17.12
N HIS A 162 8.24 1.95 -16.61
CA HIS A 162 7.02 1.19 -16.36
C HIS A 162 6.16 1.73 -15.21
N THR A 163 4.85 1.73 -15.43
CA THR A 163 3.85 2.11 -14.42
C THR A 163 3.20 0.91 -13.73
N TYR A 164 3.99 0.17 -12.93
CA TYR A 164 3.53 -1.02 -12.21
C TYR A 164 2.71 -0.68 -10.97
N ASP A 165 3.18 0.27 -10.16
CA ASP A 165 2.56 0.63 -8.90
C ASP A 165 1.45 1.66 -9.09
N ARG A 166 0.31 1.47 -8.41
CA ARG A 166 -0.90 2.25 -8.64
C ARG A 166 -1.55 2.70 -7.35
N ILE A 167 -2.29 3.79 -7.46
CA ILE A 167 -3.29 4.22 -6.48
C ILE A 167 -4.59 4.46 -7.26
N VAL A 168 -5.64 3.76 -6.85
CA VAL A 168 -6.97 3.80 -7.47
C VAL A 168 -7.99 4.06 -6.37
N VAL A 169 -8.88 5.00 -6.57
CA VAL A 169 -9.89 5.36 -5.58
C VAL A 169 -11.29 5.18 -6.15
N TYR A 170 -12.24 4.79 -5.33
CA TYR A 170 -13.63 4.85 -5.75
C TYR A 170 -14.04 6.31 -5.90
N HIS A 171 -14.82 6.64 -6.92
CA HIS A 171 -15.06 8.02 -7.37
C HIS A 171 -15.54 8.98 -6.26
N LYS A 172 -16.25 8.48 -5.24
CA LYS A 172 -16.68 9.30 -4.09
C LYS A 172 -15.55 9.70 -3.14
N MET A 173 -14.51 8.87 -3.07
CA MET A 173 -13.30 9.13 -2.28
C MET A 173 -12.41 10.21 -2.91
N LEU A 174 -12.62 10.56 -4.19
CA LEU A 174 -11.83 11.59 -4.88
C LEU A 174 -11.86 12.95 -4.18
N LYS A 175 -12.98 13.30 -3.50
CA LYS A 175 -13.08 14.53 -2.70
C LYS A 175 -12.16 14.54 -1.46
N GLY A 176 -11.77 13.36 -1.01
CA GLY A 176 -10.84 13.14 0.11
C GLY A 176 -9.38 13.00 -0.32
N VAL A 177 -9.06 13.26 -1.59
CA VAL A 177 -7.71 13.28 -2.14
C VAL A 177 -7.30 14.73 -2.38
N VAL A 178 -6.10 15.11 -1.95
CA VAL A 178 -5.53 16.41 -2.32
C VAL A 178 -5.19 16.37 -3.82
N PRO A 179 -5.76 17.27 -4.64
CA PRO A 179 -5.52 17.25 -6.09
C PRO A 179 -4.03 17.28 -6.45
N ASN A 180 -3.65 16.48 -7.44
CA ASN A 180 -2.27 16.36 -7.95
C ASN A 180 -1.21 15.93 -6.92
N SER A 181 -1.62 15.41 -5.75
CA SER A 181 -0.67 14.91 -4.75
C SER A 181 -0.19 13.48 -5.02
N ALA A 182 -0.90 12.73 -5.86
CA ALA A 182 -0.57 11.34 -6.14
C ALA A 182 0.64 11.26 -7.08
N GLN A 183 1.72 10.60 -6.64
CA GLN A 183 2.98 10.49 -7.40
C GLN A 183 3.87 9.36 -6.89
N PRO A 184 4.84 8.87 -7.68
CA PRO A 184 5.94 8.06 -7.18
C PRO A 184 6.92 8.91 -6.35
N PHE A 185 7.43 8.36 -5.27
CA PHE A 185 8.54 8.93 -4.53
C PHE A 185 9.87 8.37 -5.01
N ASN A 186 10.53 9.10 -5.91
CA ASN A 186 11.87 8.77 -6.38
C ASN A 186 12.91 8.99 -5.28
N PHE A 187 13.07 8.00 -4.38
CA PHE A 187 14.02 8.05 -3.27
C PHE A 187 15.48 8.07 -3.75
N GLN A 188 15.76 7.54 -4.94
CA GLN A 188 17.09 7.56 -5.51
C GLN A 188 17.55 9.00 -5.76
N ARG A 189 16.71 9.80 -6.43
CA ARG A 189 16.96 11.23 -6.64
C ARG A 189 16.92 12.00 -5.33
N ALA A 190 15.91 11.76 -4.49
CA ALA A 190 15.72 12.50 -3.25
C ALA A 190 16.91 12.34 -2.27
N TYR A 191 17.50 11.14 -2.22
CA TYR A 191 18.61 10.82 -1.31
C TYR A 191 19.96 10.68 -2.00
N ARG A 192 20.03 11.05 -3.30
CA ARG A 192 21.26 11.03 -4.11
C ARG A 192 21.97 9.67 -4.08
N LEU A 193 21.21 8.60 -4.26
CA LEU A 193 21.71 7.24 -4.24
C LEU A 193 22.25 6.84 -5.62
N SER A 194 23.29 6.01 -5.64
CA SER A 194 23.69 5.29 -6.85
C SER A 194 22.66 4.23 -7.23
N ASP A 195 22.67 3.78 -8.48
CA ASP A 195 21.81 2.69 -8.96
C ASP A 195 21.94 1.44 -8.10
N ALA A 196 23.17 1.10 -7.69
CA ALA A 196 23.43 -0.05 -6.82
C ALA A 196 22.78 0.09 -5.43
N ASN A 197 22.85 1.29 -4.83
CA ASN A 197 22.24 1.54 -3.53
C ASN A 197 20.71 1.61 -3.63
N ALA A 198 20.17 2.18 -4.71
CA ALA A 198 18.74 2.17 -4.98
C ALA A 198 18.20 0.74 -5.15
N ALA A 199 18.85 -0.06 -5.99
CA ALA A 199 18.48 -1.46 -6.23
C ALA A 199 18.61 -2.34 -4.96
N ALA A 200 19.53 -2.01 -4.06
CA ALA A 200 19.62 -2.68 -2.75
C ALA A 200 18.38 -2.41 -1.88
N ILE A 201 17.78 -1.22 -1.99
CA ILE A 201 16.55 -0.83 -1.28
C ILE A 201 15.31 -1.43 -1.95
N SER A 202 15.11 -1.20 -3.25
CA SER A 202 14.06 -1.84 -4.05
C SER A 202 14.24 -1.55 -5.55
N ASP A 203 13.60 -2.34 -6.40
CA ASP A 203 13.42 -2.06 -7.83
C ASP A 203 12.15 -1.23 -8.14
N HIS A 204 11.35 -0.91 -7.12
CA HIS A 204 10.17 -0.04 -7.22
C HIS A 204 10.35 1.25 -6.40
N TYR A 205 9.66 2.31 -6.78
CA TYR A 205 9.45 3.49 -5.95
C TYR A 205 8.13 3.35 -5.16
N PRO A 206 8.01 3.90 -3.93
CA PRO A 206 6.71 4.05 -3.30
C PRO A 206 5.79 4.91 -4.15
N VAL A 207 4.52 4.54 -4.30
CA VAL A 207 3.47 5.45 -4.77
C VAL A 207 2.79 6.09 -3.58
N GLU A 208 2.70 7.41 -3.55
CA GLU A 208 2.20 8.21 -2.43
C GLU A 208 1.04 9.12 -2.83
N VAL A 209 0.17 9.47 -1.88
CA VAL A 209 -0.93 10.44 -2.04
C VAL A 209 -1.21 11.18 -0.73
N ASP A 210 -1.57 12.45 -0.83
CA ASP A 210 -2.01 13.24 0.33
C ASP A 210 -3.53 13.21 0.48
N SER A 211 -3.98 13.06 1.72
CA SER A 211 -5.38 13.09 2.11
C SER A 211 -5.58 14.02 3.32
N PRO A 212 -6.65 14.84 3.35
CA PRO A 212 -6.99 15.64 4.53
C PRO A 212 -7.19 14.78 5.77
N LEU A 213 -6.82 15.27 6.96
CA LEU A 213 -6.83 14.49 8.21
C LEU A 213 -8.22 13.96 8.63
N ASN A 214 -9.31 14.53 8.09
CA ASN A 214 -10.69 14.12 8.36
C ASN A 214 -11.20 13.03 7.40
N THR A 215 -10.39 12.59 6.43
CA THR A 215 -10.73 11.50 5.51
C THR A 215 -9.95 10.26 5.88
N VAL A 216 -10.64 9.23 6.38
CA VAL A 216 -10.06 7.91 6.62
C VAL A 216 -10.48 6.98 5.50
N PRO A 217 -9.57 6.60 4.58
CA PRO A 217 -9.90 5.61 3.56
C PRO A 217 -9.89 4.21 4.12
N VAL A 218 -10.76 3.37 3.59
CA VAL A 218 -10.59 1.92 3.65
C VAL A 218 -9.54 1.54 2.61
N LEU A 219 -8.39 1.04 3.07
CA LEU A 219 -7.25 0.70 2.23
C LEU A 219 -7.28 -0.77 1.80
N TYR A 220 -7.16 -0.98 0.50
CA TYR A 220 -7.06 -2.26 -0.16
C TYR A 220 -5.72 -2.36 -0.86
N CYS A 221 -5.04 -3.50 -0.75
CA CYS A 221 -3.74 -3.69 -1.37
C CYS A 221 -3.76 -4.80 -2.41
N ILE A 222 -3.07 -4.57 -3.53
CA ILE A 222 -2.86 -5.59 -4.57
C ILE A 222 -1.37 -5.83 -4.73
N LEU A 223 -1.02 -7.11 -4.80
CA LEU A 223 0.30 -7.65 -5.09
C LEU A 223 0.08 -8.74 -6.14
N GLY A 224 0.48 -8.51 -7.38
CA GLY A 224 0.54 -9.58 -8.37
C GLY A 224 -0.13 -9.32 -9.71
N ASN A 225 -0.42 -10.43 -10.40
CA ASN A 225 -0.61 -10.49 -11.84
C ASN A 225 -2.08 -10.25 -12.28
N TYR A 226 -2.25 -9.94 -13.56
CA TYR A 226 -3.50 -9.58 -14.25
C TYR A 226 -4.74 -10.45 -13.92
N ASP A 227 -4.57 -11.75 -13.70
CA ASP A 227 -5.71 -12.64 -13.41
C ASP A 227 -6.40 -12.32 -12.08
N ALA A 228 -5.65 -11.82 -11.09
CA ALA A 228 -6.21 -11.32 -9.82
C ALA A 228 -7.04 -10.04 -10.02
N LEU A 229 -6.69 -9.21 -11.01
CA LEU A 229 -7.42 -7.97 -11.34
C LEU A 229 -8.69 -8.22 -12.18
N LEU A 230 -8.73 -9.32 -12.93
CA LEU A 230 -9.89 -9.72 -13.74
C LEU A 230 -11.00 -10.38 -12.91
N SER A 231 -10.65 -11.25 -11.96
CA SER A 231 -11.61 -11.97 -11.12
C SER A 231 -12.17 -11.10 -9.98
N ALA A 232 -11.45 -10.04 -9.62
CA ALA A 232 -11.78 -9.11 -8.54
C ALA A 232 -13.23 -8.61 -8.52
N THR A 233 -14.04 -9.12 -7.59
CA THR A 233 -15.22 -8.43 -7.06
C THR A 233 -14.81 -7.60 -5.84
N LEU A 234 -15.58 -6.56 -5.48
CA LEU A 234 -15.40 -5.83 -4.21
C LEU A 234 -15.42 -6.77 -2.98
N SER A 235 -16.04 -7.95 -3.10
CA SER A 235 -16.03 -9.00 -2.07
C SER A 235 -14.74 -9.82 -1.99
N ASP A 236 -13.92 -9.84 -3.04
CA ASP A 236 -12.69 -10.66 -3.07
C ASP A 236 -11.50 -9.93 -2.43
N PHE A 237 -11.61 -8.61 -2.28
CA PHE A 237 -10.53 -7.77 -1.74
C PHE A 237 -10.79 -7.33 -0.30
N ILE A 238 -11.75 -7.90 0.45
CA ILE A 238 -12.13 -7.35 1.77
C ILE A 238 -11.02 -7.48 2.84
N LEU A 239 -10.08 -6.54 2.84
CA LEU A 239 -9.40 -6.06 4.03
C LEU A 239 -9.95 -4.67 4.36
N LEU A 240 -10.75 -4.59 5.42
CA LEU A 240 -11.20 -3.33 6.00
C LEU A 240 -10.17 -2.87 7.05
N LEU A 241 -9.46 -1.77 6.78
CA LEU A 241 -8.88 -0.94 7.83
C LEU A 241 -9.95 0.09 8.26
N VAL A 242 -10.66 -0.20 9.35
CA VAL A 242 -11.62 0.73 9.98
C VAL A 242 -11.15 0.96 11.42
N GLY A 243 -10.54 2.12 11.68
CA GLY A 243 -10.00 2.46 13.00
C GLY A 243 -9.04 1.40 13.55
N ASP A 244 -9.18 1.04 14.83
CA ASP A 244 -8.25 0.17 15.58
C ASP A 244 -8.42 -1.34 15.29
N ARG A 245 -9.21 -1.73 14.28
CA ARG A 245 -9.53 -3.13 14.00
C ARG A 245 -9.37 -3.51 12.53
N ILE A 246 -8.39 -4.38 12.27
CA ILE A 246 -8.26 -5.19 11.05
C ILE A 246 -9.13 -6.45 11.21
N ARG A 247 -10.06 -6.71 10.28
CA ARG A 247 -10.76 -8.01 10.14
C ARG A 247 -11.05 -8.35 8.68
N PHE A 248 -10.92 -9.63 8.33
CA PHE A 248 -11.36 -10.21 7.07
C PHE A 248 -12.81 -10.69 7.16
N ILE A 249 -13.55 -10.51 6.08
CA ILE A 249 -14.80 -11.21 5.80
C ILE A 249 -14.55 -11.99 4.52
N ALA A 250 -14.15 -13.26 4.65
CA ALA A 250 -14.28 -14.22 3.56
C ALA A 250 -15.54 -15.05 3.83
N LYS A 251 -16.40 -15.20 2.82
CA LYS A 251 -17.29 -16.36 2.79
C LYS A 251 -16.44 -17.58 2.57
#